data_AF-A0A0D7AMD5-F1
#
_entry.id   AF-A0A0D7AMD5-F1
#
_cell.length_a   1.000
_cell.length_b   1.000
_cell.length_c   1.000
_cell.angle_alpha   90.00
_cell.angle_beta   90.00
_cell.angle_gamma   90.00
#
_symmetry.space_group_name_H-M   'P 1'
#
loop_
_entity.id
_entity.type
_entity.pdbx_description
1 polymer ?
#
loop_
_entity_poly.entity_id
_entity_poly.type
_entity_poly.pdbx_seq_one_letter_code
_entity_poly.pdbx_strand_id
1 'polypeptide(L)'
;MAGFVQPEAPSLRYPDQLPLHATLTLEQAFKFLSSAPQMSMNRPYSWGYIDRPPEGQLLLLFLPNSKAFPNDGIRWQEEEVMHPVSAGGNREMEVYEVKAGFAPGIDELAWRVRRRFRLSKGGHPQLQLVHYSRGQNRPIIPSLMSQPVRAYPLPHITQPPVVVLGDKKPFPPGMPGNMSNIPLGTMSVAQQQALVASQVGTMDRREREQRARESSGNPAAAANAVSP
;
A
#
# COMPACT_ATOMS: atom_id res chain seq x y z
N MET A 1 -22.41 -12.22 20.50
CA MET A 1 -21.15 -12.56 19.81
C MET A 1 -20.45 -11.26 19.46
N ALA A 2 -19.26 -11.01 20.03
CA ALA A 2 -18.47 -9.83 19.70
C ALA A 2 -17.92 -9.99 18.27
N GLY A 3 -18.32 -9.11 17.37
CA GLY A 3 -17.77 -9.08 16.01
C GLY A 3 -16.30 -8.71 16.07
N PHE A 4 -15.43 -9.59 15.58
CA PHE A 4 -14.02 -9.27 15.40
C PHE A 4 -13.90 -8.11 14.40
N VAL A 5 -13.44 -6.95 14.88
CA VAL A 5 -13.02 -5.85 14.01
C VAL A 5 -11.74 -6.31 13.33
N GLN A 6 -11.75 -6.51 12.00
CA GLN A 6 -10.54 -6.87 11.26
C GLN A 6 -9.46 -5.82 11.50
N PRO A 7 -8.19 -6.23 11.67
CA PRO A 7 -7.08 -5.29 11.77
C PRO A 7 -7.05 -4.43 10.51
N GLU A 8 -7.09 -3.12 10.72
CA GLU A 8 -7.27 -2.16 9.65
C GLU A 8 -5.96 -1.93 8.90
N ALA A 9 -5.89 -2.41 7.66
CA ALA A 9 -4.72 -2.22 6.82
C ALA A 9 -4.83 -0.91 6.02
N PRO A 10 -3.83 -0.02 6.07
CA PRO A 10 -3.78 1.11 5.14
C PRO A 10 -3.63 0.60 3.70
N SER A 11 -4.01 1.45 2.75
CA SER A 11 -3.92 1.16 1.33
C SER A 11 -2.86 2.02 0.66
N LEU A 12 -2.26 1.50 -0.41
CA LEU A 12 -1.37 2.26 -1.27
C LEU A 12 -2.20 3.12 -2.21
N ARG A 13 -2.06 4.43 -2.07
CA ARG A 13 -2.82 5.45 -2.82
C ARG A 13 -1.89 6.20 -3.76
N TYR A 14 -2.38 6.47 -4.96
CA TYR A 14 -1.73 7.43 -5.85
C TYR A 14 -1.67 8.78 -5.12
N PRO A 15 -0.50 9.46 -5.10
CA PRO A 15 -0.27 10.57 -4.19
C PRO A 15 -1.01 11.85 -4.60
N ASP A 16 -1.25 12.06 -5.90
CA ASP A 16 -1.92 13.27 -6.36
C ASP A 16 -3.44 13.12 -6.21
N GLN A 17 -4.10 14.20 -5.82
CA GLN A 17 -5.56 14.24 -5.75
C GLN A 17 -6.13 14.28 -7.17
N LEU A 18 -6.93 13.27 -7.50
CA LEU A 18 -7.67 13.25 -8.76
C LEU A 18 -8.88 14.20 -8.67
N PRO A 19 -9.37 14.73 -9.81
CA PRO A 19 -10.54 15.60 -9.82
C PRO A 19 -11.78 14.93 -9.23
N LEU A 20 -12.66 15.74 -8.64
CA LEU A 20 -13.98 15.28 -8.20
C LEU A 20 -14.90 15.11 -9.40
N HIS A 21 -15.65 14.01 -9.43
CA HIS A 21 -16.60 13.69 -10.49
C HIS A 21 -17.95 13.33 -9.87
N ALA A 22 -19.01 14.11 -10.10
CA ALA A 22 -20.35 13.74 -9.59
C ALA A 22 -20.80 12.38 -10.14
N THR A 23 -20.56 12.15 -11.44
CA THR A 23 -20.77 10.89 -12.13
C THR A 23 -19.51 10.51 -12.90
N LEU A 24 -19.22 9.22 -12.97
CA LEU A 24 -18.11 8.67 -13.74
C LEU A 24 -18.65 7.65 -14.74
N THR A 25 -18.45 7.91 -16.02
CA THR A 25 -18.86 6.98 -17.09
C THR A 25 -17.84 5.85 -17.25
N LEU A 26 -18.27 4.74 -17.87
CA LEU A 26 -17.38 3.60 -18.16
C LEU A 26 -16.21 3.99 -19.07
N GLU A 27 -16.46 4.86 -20.05
CA GLU A 27 -15.43 5.37 -20.97
C GLU A 27 -14.38 6.22 -20.23
N GLN A 28 -14.83 7.09 -19.31
CA GLN A 28 -13.93 7.88 -18.48
C GLN A 28 -13.08 6.98 -17.57
N ALA A 29 -13.71 6.02 -16.89
CA ALA A 29 -13.01 5.05 -16.05
C ALA A 29 -11.98 4.26 -16.86
N PHE A 30 -12.34 3.83 -18.06
CA PHE A 30 -11.45 3.13 -18.98
C PHE A 30 -10.25 3.98 -19.39
N LYS A 31 -10.46 5.26 -19.74
CA LYS A 31 -9.39 6.20 -20.08
C LYS A 31 -8.41 6.39 -18.92
N PHE A 32 -8.93 6.61 -17.70
CA PHE A 32 -8.11 6.72 -16.50
C PHE A 32 -7.27 5.46 -16.24
N LEU A 33 -7.90 4.29 -16.29
CA LEU A 33 -7.23 3.02 -16.07
C LEU A 33 -6.21 2.68 -17.15
N SER A 34 -6.44 3.11 -18.39
CA SER A 34 -5.48 2.93 -19.49
C SER A 34 -4.21 3.77 -19.28
N SER A 35 -4.33 4.97 -18.71
CA SER A 35 -3.18 5.82 -18.36
C SER A 35 -2.52 5.46 -17.03
N ALA A 36 -3.24 4.75 -16.15
CA ALA A 36 -2.81 4.49 -14.78
C ALA A 36 -1.45 3.77 -14.64
N PRO A 37 -1.08 2.79 -15.50
CA PRO A 37 0.25 2.19 -15.44
C PRO A 37 1.38 3.21 -15.63
N GLN A 38 1.24 4.08 -16.64
CA GLN A 38 2.25 5.09 -16.94
C GLN A 38 2.33 6.17 -15.85
N MET A 39 1.19 6.55 -15.27
CA MET A 39 1.17 7.44 -14.10
C MET A 39 1.91 6.82 -12.91
N SER A 40 1.67 5.54 -12.67
CA SER A 40 2.22 4.81 -11.53
C SER A 40 3.71 4.51 -11.65
N MET A 41 4.26 4.42 -12.86
CA MET A 41 5.71 4.30 -13.08
C MET A 41 6.48 5.57 -12.71
N ASN A 42 5.81 6.72 -12.66
CA ASN A 42 6.43 8.02 -12.46
C ASN A 42 6.26 8.58 -11.05
N ARG A 43 5.38 7.99 -10.24
CA ARG A 43 5.06 8.49 -8.89
C ARG A 43 4.98 7.35 -7.87
N PRO A 44 5.69 7.47 -6.73
CA PRO A 44 5.53 6.53 -5.63
C PRO A 44 4.17 6.73 -4.95
N TYR A 45 3.54 5.64 -4.55
CA TYR A 45 2.28 5.63 -3.84
C TYR A 45 2.52 5.85 -2.34
N SER A 46 1.62 6.55 -1.67
CA SER A 46 1.67 6.75 -0.22
C SER A 46 0.73 5.78 0.49
N TRP A 47 1.13 5.33 1.68
CA TRP A 47 0.25 4.59 2.56
C TRP A 47 -0.78 5.54 3.16
N GLY A 48 -2.06 5.16 3.10
CA GLY A 48 -3.15 5.97 3.61
C GLY A 48 -4.38 5.14 3.94
N TYR A 49 -5.09 5.55 5.00
CA TYR A 49 -6.46 5.12 5.20
C TYR A 49 -7.38 5.85 4.23
N ILE A 50 -8.42 5.17 3.81
CA ILE A 50 -9.57 5.77 3.15
C ILE A 50 -10.59 5.96 4.24
N ASP A 51 -11.04 7.19 4.49
CA ASP A 51 -11.98 7.46 5.58
C ASP A 51 -13.07 8.42 5.14
N ARG A 52 -14.30 7.88 5.12
CA ARG A 52 -15.54 8.55 4.76
C ARG A 52 -15.38 9.51 3.56
N PRO A 53 -14.90 9.00 2.39
CA PRO A 53 -14.71 9.81 1.18
C PRO A 53 -15.90 10.72 0.87
N PRO A 54 -15.69 12.01 0.56
CA PRO A 54 -16.77 12.87 0.11
C PRO A 54 -17.35 12.40 -1.23
N GLU A 55 -18.54 12.91 -1.54
CA GLU A 55 -19.17 12.69 -2.84
C GLU A 55 -18.26 13.16 -3.98
N GLY A 56 -18.21 12.34 -5.02
CA GLY A 56 -17.45 12.57 -6.23
C GLY A 56 -15.97 12.24 -6.10
N GLN A 57 -15.49 11.81 -4.94
CA GLN A 57 -14.08 11.50 -4.76
C GLN A 57 -13.65 10.34 -5.66
N LEU A 58 -12.56 10.56 -6.39
CA LEU A 58 -11.90 9.57 -7.23
C LEU A 58 -10.52 9.23 -6.65
N LEU A 59 -10.24 7.95 -6.51
CA LEU A 59 -8.97 7.44 -5.96
C LEU A 59 -8.38 6.41 -6.92
N LEU A 60 -7.07 6.50 -7.17
CA LEU A 60 -6.33 5.42 -7.82
C LEU A 60 -5.55 4.65 -6.74
N LEU A 61 -5.82 3.35 -6.62
CA LEU A 61 -5.25 2.48 -5.61
C LEU A 61 -4.42 1.37 -6.26
N PHE A 62 -3.37 0.97 -5.55
CA PHE A 62 -2.69 -0.28 -5.82
C PHE A 62 -3.11 -1.33 -4.79
N LEU A 63 -3.83 -2.37 -5.24
CA LEU A 63 -4.36 -3.43 -4.40
C LEU A 63 -3.77 -4.78 -4.86
N PRO A 64 -2.83 -5.37 -4.09
CA PRO A 64 -2.23 -6.66 -4.44
C PRO A 64 -3.28 -7.77 -4.56
N ASN A 65 -4.28 -7.75 -3.67
CA ASN A 65 -5.46 -8.60 -3.72
C ASN A 65 -6.67 -7.75 -4.15
N SER A 66 -7.15 -7.95 -5.37
CA SER A 66 -8.25 -7.17 -5.92
C SER A 66 -9.60 -7.40 -5.23
N LYS A 67 -9.79 -8.58 -4.63
CA LYS A 67 -11.06 -8.98 -3.99
C LYS A 67 -11.25 -8.31 -2.63
N ALA A 68 -10.17 -8.14 -1.88
CA ALA A 68 -10.22 -7.48 -0.58
C ALA A 68 -10.13 -5.95 -0.77
N PHE A 69 -11.20 -5.25 -0.41
CA PHE A 69 -11.18 -3.79 -0.36
C PHE A 69 -10.92 -3.31 1.08
N PRO A 70 -10.01 -2.35 1.32
CA PRO A 70 -9.80 -1.80 2.64
C PRO A 70 -11.09 -1.19 3.20
N ASN A 71 -11.23 -1.18 4.51
CA ASN A 71 -12.28 -0.40 5.14
C ASN A 71 -12.15 1.07 4.68
N ASP A 72 -13.27 1.72 4.37
CA ASP A 72 -13.34 3.11 3.92
C ASP A 72 -14.13 4.00 4.90
N GLY A 73 -14.52 3.46 6.06
CA GLY A 73 -15.34 4.15 7.05
C GLY A 73 -16.82 4.24 6.67
N ILE A 74 -17.25 3.56 5.58
CA ILE A 74 -18.64 3.52 5.13
C ILE A 74 -19.22 2.14 5.44
N ARG A 75 -20.41 2.12 6.05
CA ARG A 75 -21.23 0.93 6.22
C ARG A 75 -22.11 0.76 4.99
N TRP A 76 -22.13 -0.45 4.43
CA TRP A 76 -22.94 -0.80 3.26
C TRP A 76 -24.11 -1.68 3.68
N GLN A 77 -25.31 -1.36 3.19
CA GLN A 77 -26.51 -2.17 3.43
C GLN A 77 -26.72 -3.25 2.36
N GLU A 78 -26.10 -3.08 1.20
CA GLU A 78 -26.10 -4.05 0.10
C GLU A 78 -24.76 -4.76 0.01
N GLU A 79 -24.78 -5.94 -0.61
CA GLU A 79 -23.56 -6.63 -1.00
C GLU A 79 -22.94 -5.99 -2.24
N GLU A 80 -21.62 -6.07 -2.35
CA GLU A 80 -20.91 -5.60 -3.53
C GLU A 80 -21.09 -6.59 -4.69
N VAL A 81 -21.59 -6.11 -5.81
CA VAL A 81 -21.85 -6.91 -7.02
C VAL A 81 -20.79 -6.59 -8.07
N MET A 82 -20.26 -7.63 -8.72
CA MET A 82 -19.29 -7.50 -9.80
C MET A 82 -19.96 -7.69 -11.17
N HIS A 83 -19.72 -6.74 -12.07
CA HIS A 83 -20.21 -6.75 -13.44
C HIS A 83 -19.02 -6.75 -14.42
N PRO A 84 -18.91 -7.77 -15.30
CA PRO A 84 -17.95 -7.71 -16.40
C PRO A 84 -18.47 -6.78 -17.51
N VAL A 85 -17.58 -5.95 -18.04
CA VAL A 85 -17.87 -4.96 -19.08
C VAL A 85 -16.84 -5.12 -20.19
N SER A 86 -17.31 -5.31 -21.41
CA SER A 86 -16.44 -5.27 -22.59
C SER A 86 -16.10 -3.82 -22.92
N ALA A 87 -14.81 -3.50 -23.02
CA ALA A 87 -14.31 -2.15 -23.30
C ALA A 87 -13.86 -1.97 -24.77
N GLY A 88 -14.42 -2.80 -25.66
CA GLY A 88 -14.09 -2.85 -27.08
C GLY A 88 -12.74 -3.51 -27.37
N GLY A 89 -12.68 -4.26 -28.47
CA GLY A 89 -11.51 -5.09 -28.83
C GLY A 89 -11.27 -6.21 -27.81
N ASN A 90 -9.99 -6.51 -27.52
CA ASN A 90 -9.58 -7.55 -26.57
C ASN A 90 -9.44 -7.04 -25.12
N ARG A 91 -10.18 -5.99 -24.74
CA ARG A 91 -10.07 -5.35 -23.43
C ARG A 91 -11.34 -5.56 -22.63
N GLU A 92 -11.15 -5.91 -21.37
CA GLU A 92 -12.23 -6.23 -20.44
C GLU A 92 -12.00 -5.46 -19.15
N MET A 93 -13.10 -4.95 -18.60
CA MET A 93 -13.14 -4.21 -17.36
C MET A 93 -14.13 -4.87 -16.41
N GLU A 94 -13.77 -4.97 -15.14
CA GLU A 94 -14.66 -5.37 -14.07
C GLU A 94 -15.12 -4.12 -13.31
N VAL A 95 -16.42 -4.05 -13.02
CA VAL A 95 -17.02 -3.01 -12.20
C VAL A 95 -17.59 -3.65 -10.94
N TYR A 96 -17.01 -3.35 -9.79
CA TYR A 96 -17.53 -3.74 -8.49
C TYR A 96 -18.36 -2.58 -7.95
N GLU A 97 -19.65 -2.79 -7.75
CA GLU A 97 -20.59 -1.76 -7.32
C GLU A 97 -21.22 -2.16 -5.99
N VAL A 98 -21.23 -1.23 -5.04
CA VAL A 98 -21.99 -1.34 -3.80
C VAL A 98 -22.76 -0.06 -3.55
N LYS A 99 -24.03 -0.19 -3.14
CA LYS A 99 -24.95 0.94 -2.93
C LYS A 99 -25.49 0.96 -1.50
N ALA A 100 -26.28 2.00 -1.23
CA ALA A 100 -26.90 2.23 0.07
C ALA A 100 -25.85 2.27 1.18
N GLY A 101 -24.74 2.98 0.93
CA GLY A 101 -23.71 3.24 1.91
C GLY A 101 -24.05 4.44 2.80
N PHE A 102 -23.62 4.40 4.04
CA PHE A 102 -23.72 5.50 5.00
C PHE A 102 -22.53 5.47 5.98
N ALA A 103 -22.13 6.65 6.47
CA ALA A 103 -21.19 6.82 7.57
C ALA A 103 -21.97 6.90 8.89
N PRO A 104 -21.88 5.88 9.78
CA PRO A 104 -22.61 5.88 11.05
C PRO A 104 -22.28 7.12 11.90
N GLY A 105 -23.32 7.75 12.47
CA GLY A 105 -23.21 8.97 13.27
C GLY A 105 -23.01 10.26 12.49
N ILE A 106 -22.98 10.21 11.15
CA ILE A 106 -22.83 11.39 10.28
C ILE A 106 -23.97 11.46 9.27
N ASP A 107 -24.19 10.39 8.52
CA ASP A 107 -25.25 10.37 7.52
C ASP A 107 -26.59 9.96 8.15
N GLU A 108 -27.65 10.70 7.81
CA GLU A 108 -29.02 10.39 8.23
C GLU A 108 -29.70 9.35 7.31
N LEU A 109 -29.22 9.25 6.07
CA LEU A 109 -29.76 8.37 5.04
C LEU A 109 -28.62 7.60 4.36
N ALA A 110 -28.93 6.41 3.86
CA ALA A 110 -28.01 5.62 3.05
C ALA A 110 -28.08 6.04 1.59
N TRP A 111 -27.18 6.93 1.19
CA TRP A 111 -27.12 7.52 -0.15
C TRP A 111 -25.79 7.29 -0.86
N ARG A 112 -24.75 6.80 -0.19
CA ARG A 112 -23.43 6.62 -0.82
C ARG A 112 -23.44 5.43 -1.76
N VAL A 113 -22.66 5.54 -2.83
CA VAL A 113 -22.38 4.48 -3.79
C VAL A 113 -20.88 4.44 -4.00
N ARG A 114 -20.29 3.24 -4.03
CA ARG A 114 -18.89 3.03 -4.38
C ARG A 114 -18.81 2.13 -5.59
N ARG A 115 -18.06 2.58 -6.59
CA ARG A 115 -17.69 1.79 -7.78
C ARG A 115 -16.19 1.60 -7.82
N ARG A 116 -15.75 0.36 -8.02
CA ARG A 116 -14.35 0.01 -8.25
C ARG A 116 -14.21 -0.51 -9.67
N PHE A 117 -13.35 0.11 -10.43
CA PHE A 117 -13.08 -0.23 -11.82
C PHE A 117 -11.69 -0.85 -11.91
N ARG A 118 -11.59 -1.94 -12.66
CA ARG A 118 -10.33 -2.67 -12.87
C ARG A 118 -10.28 -3.23 -14.27
N LEU A 119 -9.16 -3.07 -14.96
CA LEU A 119 -8.94 -3.77 -16.22
C LEU A 119 -8.54 -5.21 -15.95
N SER A 120 -9.39 -6.16 -16.34
CA SER A 120 -9.06 -7.59 -16.30
C SER A 120 -8.20 -7.99 -17.50
N LYS A 121 -8.35 -7.31 -18.65
CA LYS A 121 -7.51 -7.44 -19.84
C LYS A 121 -7.13 -6.08 -20.41
N GLY A 122 -5.86 -5.94 -20.83
CA GLY A 122 -5.35 -4.71 -21.46
C GLY A 122 -4.97 -3.60 -20.49
N GLY A 123 -4.70 -3.92 -19.22
CA GLY A 123 -4.23 -2.98 -18.20
C GLY A 123 -3.52 -3.70 -17.05
N HIS A 124 -3.27 -2.99 -15.95
CA HIS A 124 -2.61 -3.57 -14.78
C HIS A 124 -3.63 -4.11 -13.76
N PRO A 125 -3.65 -5.42 -13.45
CA PRO A 125 -4.72 -6.06 -12.68
C PRO A 125 -4.77 -5.68 -11.20
N GLN A 126 -3.72 -5.05 -10.68
CA GLN A 126 -3.65 -4.56 -9.29
C GLN A 126 -3.95 -3.06 -9.17
N LEU A 127 -4.08 -2.33 -10.29
CA LEU A 127 -4.52 -0.95 -10.26
C LEU A 127 -6.05 -0.91 -10.28
N GLN A 128 -6.63 -0.21 -9.31
CA GLN A 128 -8.07 -0.01 -9.24
C GLN A 128 -8.40 1.47 -9.13
N LEU A 129 -9.34 1.91 -9.95
CA LEU A 129 -9.94 3.23 -9.84
C LEU A 129 -11.19 3.10 -8.97
N VAL A 130 -11.29 3.89 -7.91
CA VAL A 130 -12.41 3.88 -6.98
C VAL A 130 -13.12 5.21 -7.04
N HIS A 131 -14.43 5.17 -7.26
CA HIS A 131 -15.28 6.35 -7.34
C HIS A 131 -16.37 6.28 -6.28
N TYR A 132 -16.50 7.34 -5.49
CA TYR A 132 -17.59 7.53 -4.54
C TYR A 132 -18.58 8.51 -5.13
N SER A 133 -19.85 8.13 -5.22
CA SER A 133 -20.90 8.97 -5.78
C SER A 133 -22.16 8.93 -4.92
N ARG A 134 -23.11 9.80 -5.26
CA ARG A 134 -24.44 9.80 -4.67
C ARG A 134 -25.38 8.90 -5.45
N GLY A 135 -26.06 8.02 -4.74
CA GLY A 135 -27.16 7.19 -5.21
C GLY A 135 -28.51 7.65 -4.68
N GLN A 136 -29.51 6.78 -4.82
CA GLN A 136 -30.84 7.00 -4.27
C GLN A 136 -30.80 7.03 -2.74
N ASN A 137 -31.47 8.00 -2.14
CA ASN A 137 -31.64 8.06 -0.69
C ASN A 137 -32.46 6.86 -0.21
N ARG A 138 -31.95 6.12 0.78
CA ARG A 138 -32.67 5.03 1.44
C ARG A 138 -32.64 5.17 2.96
N PRO A 139 -33.68 4.69 3.67
CA PRO A 139 -33.62 4.62 5.12
C PRO A 139 -32.48 3.67 5.55
N ILE A 140 -31.85 4.00 6.66
CA ILE A 140 -30.80 3.16 7.26
C ILE A 140 -31.49 2.10 8.15
N ILE A 141 -31.11 0.84 7.99
CA ILE A 141 -31.55 -0.28 8.81
C ILE A 141 -31.06 -0.05 10.26
N PRO A 142 -31.95 0.04 11.25
CA PRO A 142 -31.58 0.43 12.62
C PRO A 142 -30.49 -0.43 13.27
N SER A 143 -30.48 -1.74 12.98
CA SER A 143 -29.48 -2.67 13.53
C SER A 143 -28.05 -2.41 13.04
N LEU A 144 -27.89 -1.69 11.92
CA LEU A 144 -26.58 -1.35 11.36
C LEU A 144 -26.04 -0.02 11.89
N MET A 145 -26.88 0.83 12.49
CA MET A 145 -26.45 2.12 13.06
C MET A 145 -25.60 1.97 14.32
N SER A 146 -25.96 1.03 15.19
CA SER A 146 -25.30 0.86 16.50
C SER A 146 -23.95 0.13 16.42
N GLN A 147 -23.61 -0.45 15.27
CA GLN A 147 -22.39 -1.21 15.09
C GLN A 147 -21.25 -0.33 14.57
N PRO A 148 -20.11 -0.24 15.30
CA PRO A 148 -18.98 0.54 14.83
C PRO A 148 -18.45 -0.03 13.50
N VAL A 149 -18.31 0.84 12.49
CA VAL A 149 -17.72 0.47 11.20
C VAL A 149 -16.20 0.37 11.29
N ARG A 150 -15.61 1.14 12.19
CA ARG A 150 -14.18 1.35 12.34
C ARG A 150 -13.88 1.89 13.73
N ALA A 151 -12.72 1.54 14.29
CA ALA A 151 -12.22 2.12 15.52
C ALA A 151 -11.53 3.46 15.23
N TYR A 152 -11.82 4.48 16.03
CA TYR A 152 -11.20 5.80 15.93
C TYR A 152 -10.51 6.16 17.26
N PRO A 153 -9.45 7.00 17.24
CA PRO A 153 -8.81 7.60 16.06
C PRO A 153 -8.06 6.56 15.21
N LEU A 154 -7.89 6.88 13.92
CA LEU A 154 -7.11 6.05 13.02
C LEU A 154 -5.64 5.99 13.47
N PRO A 155 -4.97 4.82 13.40
CA PRO A 155 -3.55 4.74 13.74
C PRO A 155 -2.71 5.67 12.86
N HIS A 156 -1.57 6.13 13.38
CA HIS A 156 -0.63 6.91 12.57
C HIS A 156 0.12 6.00 11.59
N ILE A 157 0.37 6.51 10.38
CA ILE A 157 1.11 5.81 9.32
C ILE A 157 2.55 6.32 9.31
N THR A 158 3.51 5.43 9.49
CA THR A 158 4.96 5.73 9.46
C THR A 158 5.65 5.16 8.23
N GLN A 159 4.93 4.38 7.43
CA GLN A 159 5.50 3.68 6.29
C GLN A 159 5.86 4.66 5.16
N PRO A 160 7.06 4.53 4.57
CA PRO A 160 7.48 5.41 3.48
C PRO A 160 6.69 5.12 2.19
N PRO A 161 6.64 6.08 1.25
CA PRO A 161 6.05 5.86 -0.08
C PRO A 161 6.72 4.70 -0.83
N VAL A 162 5.93 3.96 -1.62
CA VAL A 162 6.34 2.76 -2.34
C VAL A 162 6.13 2.95 -3.83
N VAL A 163 7.16 2.67 -4.64
CA VAL A 163 7.01 2.55 -6.08
C VAL A 163 6.35 1.21 -6.38
N VAL A 164 5.12 1.26 -6.89
CA VAL A 164 4.31 0.06 -7.14
C VAL A 164 4.49 -0.51 -8.54
N LEU A 165 4.98 0.31 -9.48
CA LEU A 165 5.28 -0.07 -10.86
C LEU A 165 6.64 0.49 -11.29
N GLY A 166 7.47 -0.37 -11.88
CA GLY A 166 8.81 -0.04 -12.38
C GLY A 166 9.96 -0.31 -11.40
N ASP A 167 11.19 -0.31 -11.93
CA ASP A 167 12.41 -0.68 -11.19
C ASP A 167 13.03 0.48 -10.39
N LYS A 168 12.35 1.62 -10.30
CA LYS A 168 12.88 2.78 -9.57
C LYS A 168 12.86 2.48 -8.07
N LYS A 169 14.04 2.25 -7.49
CA LYS A 169 14.20 2.12 -6.04
C LYS A 169 13.59 3.35 -5.36
N PRO A 170 12.80 3.18 -4.27
CA PRO A 170 12.25 4.31 -3.53
C PRO A 170 13.40 5.16 -2.99
N PHE A 171 13.45 6.43 -3.40
CA PHE A 171 14.47 7.37 -2.94
C PHE A 171 14.14 7.80 -1.50
N PRO A 172 15.11 7.74 -0.57
CA PRO A 172 14.90 8.27 0.78
C PRO A 172 14.75 9.80 0.76
N PRO A 173 13.91 10.39 1.63
CA PRO A 173 13.76 11.83 1.74
C PRO A 173 15.07 12.44 2.27
N GLY A 174 15.66 13.40 1.53
CA GLY A 174 16.81 14.19 1.99
C GLY A 174 18.00 14.29 1.04
N MET A 175 17.97 13.66 -0.14
CA MET A 175 19.04 13.80 -1.13
C MET A 175 18.64 14.80 -2.22
N PRO A 176 19.43 15.86 -2.48
CA PRO A 176 19.18 16.76 -3.60
C PRO A 176 19.27 15.98 -4.90
N GLY A 177 18.20 16.04 -5.69
CA GLY A 177 18.12 15.36 -6.97
C GLY A 177 19.17 15.90 -7.93
N ASN A 178 19.98 15.00 -8.49
CA ASN A 178 20.43 14.97 -9.89
C ASN A 178 21.56 13.93 -10.05
N MET A 179 21.22 12.65 -10.23
CA MET A 179 22.19 11.65 -10.74
C MET A 179 21.53 10.72 -11.78
N SER A 180 20.78 11.31 -12.71
CA SER A 180 20.44 10.65 -13.97
C SER A 180 21.55 10.91 -15.00
N ASN A 181 22.78 10.49 -14.67
CA ASN A 181 23.85 10.19 -15.62
C ASN A 181 25.06 9.60 -14.86
N ILE A 182 25.00 8.32 -14.53
CA ILE A 182 26.23 7.54 -14.38
C ILE A 182 26.07 6.32 -15.29
N PRO A 183 26.89 6.19 -16.35
CA PRO A 183 26.84 5.02 -17.21
C PRO A 183 27.21 3.78 -16.41
N LEU A 184 26.29 2.83 -16.36
CA LEU A 184 26.46 1.49 -15.80
C LEU A 184 27.36 0.69 -16.76
N GLY A 185 28.67 0.86 -16.64
CA GLY A 185 29.64 0.11 -17.42
C GLY A 185 31.02 0.74 -17.35
N THR A 186 31.82 0.28 -16.39
CA THR A 186 33.29 0.39 -16.22
C THR A 186 33.67 0.68 -14.77
N MET A 187 33.42 -0.28 -13.86
CA MET A 187 34.21 -0.30 -12.63
C MET A 187 35.61 -0.80 -12.99
N SER A 188 36.62 0.06 -12.83
CA SER A 188 38.00 -0.30 -13.08
C SER A 188 38.49 -1.29 -12.02
N VAL A 189 39.43 -2.15 -12.40
CA VAL A 189 40.06 -3.16 -11.51
C VAL A 189 40.64 -2.52 -10.23
N ALA A 190 41.07 -1.26 -10.28
CA ALA A 190 41.56 -0.53 -9.12
C ALA A 190 40.48 -0.28 -8.05
N GLN A 191 39.21 -0.11 -8.45
CA GLN A 191 38.12 0.16 -7.54
C GLN A 191 37.58 -1.13 -6.88
N GLN A 192 37.73 -2.29 -7.55
CA GLN A 192 37.52 -3.61 -6.93
C GLN A 192 38.59 -3.92 -5.88
N GLN A 193 39.86 -3.58 -6.14
CA GLN A 193 40.95 -3.82 -5.18
C GLN A 193 40.80 -2.99 -3.90
N ALA A 194 40.32 -1.75 -3.99
CA ALA A 194 40.07 -0.90 -2.82
C ALA A 194 38.95 -1.47 -1.91
N LEU A 195 37.93 -2.10 -2.49
CA LEU A 195 36.84 -2.69 -1.72
C LEU A 195 37.28 -3.97 -1.00
N VAL A 196 38.07 -4.82 -1.68
CA VAL A 196 38.64 -6.04 -1.08
C VAL A 196 39.62 -5.70 0.04
N ALA A 197 40.45 -4.66 -0.13
CA ALA A 197 41.36 -4.20 0.93
C ALA A 197 40.61 -3.73 2.20
N SER A 198 39.43 -3.11 2.05
CA SER A 198 38.59 -2.71 3.18
C SER A 198 37.98 -3.90 3.94
N GLN A 199 37.71 -5.02 3.25
CA GLN A 199 37.22 -6.26 3.87
C GLN A 199 38.33 -7.04 4.58
N VAL A 200 39.55 -7.05 4.04
CA VAL A 200 40.68 -7.73 4.68
C VAL A 200 41.03 -7.06 6.01
N GLY A 201 41.03 -5.72 6.07
CA GLY A 201 41.33 -4.99 7.30
C GLY A 201 40.29 -5.18 8.43
N THR A 202 39.02 -5.46 8.09
CA THR A 202 37.97 -5.70 9.09
C THR A 202 38.04 -7.10 9.68
N MET A 203 38.52 -8.09 8.93
CA MET A 203 38.69 -9.46 9.41
C MET A 203 39.88 -9.59 10.37
N ASP A 204 41.02 -8.98 10.03
CA ASP A 204 42.28 -9.06 10.80
C ASP A 204 42.17 -8.39 12.18
N ARG A 205 41.35 -7.34 12.30
CA ARG A 205 41.05 -6.67 13.58
C ARG A 205 40.21 -7.55 14.51
N ARG A 206 39.26 -8.32 13.96
CA ARG A 206 38.40 -9.24 14.72
C ARG A 206 39.17 -10.44 15.26
N GLU A 207 40.14 -10.94 14.49
CA GLU A 207 40.97 -12.07 14.92
C GLU A 207 41.89 -11.69 16.09
N ARG A 208 42.45 -10.47 16.09
CA ARG A 208 43.25 -9.96 17.23
C ARG A 208 42.41 -9.79 18.49
N GLU A 209 41.16 -9.33 18.36
CA GLU A 209 40.23 -9.22 19.51
C GLU A 209 39.85 -10.61 20.06
N GLN A 210 39.67 -11.62 19.20
CA GLN A 210 39.41 -12.99 19.63
C GLN A 210 40.60 -13.60 20.38
N ARG A 211 41.83 -13.47 19.86
CA ARG A 211 43.03 -13.99 20.55
C ARG A 211 43.30 -13.30 21.90
N ALA A 212 43.02 -12.00 21.99
CA ALA A 212 43.14 -11.28 23.26
C ALA A 212 42.14 -11.78 24.32
N ARG A 213 40.92 -12.14 23.90
CA ARG A 213 39.91 -12.76 24.77
C ARG A 213 40.28 -14.16 25.20
N GLU A 214 40.87 -14.96 24.31
CA GLU A 214 41.32 -16.32 24.64
C GLU A 214 42.49 -16.32 25.64
N SER A 215 43.38 -15.31 25.61
CA SER A 215 44.48 -15.22 26.59
C SER A 215 44.07 -14.70 27.99
N SER A 216 42.88 -14.11 28.12
CA SER A 216 42.43 -13.45 29.37
C SER A 216 41.31 -14.20 30.12
N GLY A 217 40.92 -15.38 29.66
CA GLY A 217 39.79 -16.14 30.22
C GLY A 217 40.13 -17.55 30.69
N ASN A 218 40.94 -17.71 31.74
CA ASN A 218 40.85 -18.91 32.58
C ASN A 218 41.40 -18.72 34.01
N PRO A 219 40.53 -18.50 35.01
CA PRO A 219 40.85 -18.89 36.38
C PRO A 219 39.70 -19.71 36.98
N ALA A 220 39.55 -20.96 36.57
CA ALA A 220 38.66 -21.91 37.24
C ALA A 220 39.23 -23.34 37.20
N ALA A 221 40.46 -23.50 37.68
CA ALA A 221 41.08 -24.81 37.86
C ALA A 221 42.03 -24.81 39.08
N ALA A 222 41.52 -24.48 40.27
CA ALA A 222 42.23 -24.71 41.52
C ALA A 222 41.29 -24.62 42.73
N ALA A 223 40.45 -25.65 42.95
CA ALA A 223 39.95 -26.05 44.28
C ALA A 223 38.94 -27.20 44.12
N ASN A 224 39.44 -28.42 43.97
CA ASN A 224 38.78 -29.61 44.51
C ASN A 224 39.79 -30.75 44.50
N ALA A 225 40.62 -30.74 45.54
CA ALA A 225 41.44 -31.86 45.93
C ALA A 225 40.86 -32.43 47.23
N VAL A 226 40.54 -33.74 47.21
CA VAL A 226 40.91 -34.73 48.25
C VAL A 226 40.17 -34.57 49.60
N SER A 227 39.37 -35.51 50.15
CA SER A 227 39.36 -36.99 50.19
C SER A 227 38.01 -37.53 50.70
N PRO A 228 37.77 -38.86 50.66
CA PRO A 228 36.91 -39.57 51.62
C PRO A 228 37.46 -39.59 53.06
#